data_AF-A0AA42Q6C6-F1
#
_entry.id   AF-A0AA42Q6C6-F1
#
_cell.length_a   1.000
_cell.length_b   1.000
_cell.length_c   1.000
_cell.angle_alpha   90.00
_cell.angle_beta   90.00
_cell.angle_gamma   90.00
#
_symmetry.space_group_name_H-M   'P 1'
#
loop_
_entity.id
_entity.type
_entity.pdbx_description
1 polymer ?
#
loop_
_entity_poly.entity_id
_entity_poly.type
_entity_poly.pdbx_seq_one_letter_code
_entity_poly.pdbx_strand_id
1 'polypeptide(L)'
;MIESKVKKAISVRFDPVDYSSYSAMVEDAGFSVSDGLRQLVAEKLRQADEVDMAGFSVTCHFRWKTPDVAFPEHIGNMLVSVTPPRGLPVDILQRLIFVIPEFWVDSGSSLVEPFRLDSAYFHRVTEEGYVRTSAKTSRNVMSFHLLKSRWRVAIFDYGCGCTIEELEARIQAAVTSHITQTIRCYLIGHLPASRVLPEELYNEMMSYRDESTLDQMMTI
;
A
#
# COMPACT_ATOMS: atom_id res chain seq x y z
N MET A 1 33.53 0.93 24.64
CA MET A 1 33.07 -0.21 23.82
C MET A 1 31.76 0.19 23.17
N ILE A 2 31.75 0.40 21.86
CA ILE A 2 30.52 0.70 21.11
C ILE A 2 29.94 -0.67 20.73
N GLU A 3 28.80 -1.02 21.33
CA GLU A 3 28.06 -2.22 20.95
C GLU A 3 27.68 -2.12 19.47
N SER A 4 28.32 -2.94 18.65
CA SER A 4 27.92 -3.21 17.27
C SER A 4 26.52 -3.83 17.31
N LYS A 5 25.49 -3.04 17.03
CA LYS A 5 24.14 -3.56 16.77
C LYS A 5 24.26 -4.59 15.66
N VAL A 6 24.08 -5.87 16.01
CA VAL A 6 24.04 -6.97 15.04
C VAL A 6 22.99 -6.63 13.98
N LYS A 7 23.45 -6.38 12.74
CA LYS A 7 22.56 -6.14 11.61
C LYS A 7 21.70 -7.38 11.42
N LYS A 8 20.38 -7.26 11.60
CA LYS A 8 19.43 -8.35 11.39
C LYS A 8 19.63 -8.92 9.97
N ALA A 9 19.91 -10.22 9.88
CA ALA A 9 19.96 -10.90 8.59
C ALA A 9 18.55 -10.93 7.99
N ILE A 10 18.42 -10.45 6.76
CA ILE A 10 17.17 -10.50 5.98
C ILE A 10 17.31 -11.64 4.98
N SER A 11 16.39 -12.60 5.02
CA SER A 11 16.30 -13.65 4.01
C SER A 11 15.34 -13.18 2.93
N VAL A 12 15.83 -13.12 1.69
CA VAL A 12 15.04 -12.82 0.50
C VAL A 12 14.92 -14.11 -0.31
N ARG A 13 13.69 -14.45 -0.72
CA ARG A 13 13.43 -15.59 -1.60
C ARG A 13 13.22 -15.09 -3.01
N PHE A 14 13.92 -15.69 -3.95
CA PHE A 14 13.82 -15.41 -5.37
C PHE A 14 13.28 -16.64 -6.09
N ASP A 15 12.68 -16.43 -7.25
CA ASP A 15 12.53 -17.53 -8.20
C ASP A 15 13.92 -18.09 -8.54
N PRO A 16 14.11 -19.43 -8.58
CA PRO A 16 15.43 -20.02 -8.84
C PRO A 16 16.06 -19.59 -10.17
N VAL A 17 15.25 -19.34 -11.20
CA VAL A 17 15.73 -18.91 -12.52
C VAL A 17 16.23 -17.47 -12.45
N ASP A 18 15.40 -16.57 -11.90
CA ASP A 18 15.77 -15.16 -11.73
C ASP A 18 17.01 -15.00 -10.83
N TYR A 19 17.10 -15.82 -9.78
CA TYR A 19 18.26 -15.85 -8.89
C TYR A 19 19.52 -16.24 -9.64
N SER A 20 19.48 -17.30 -10.45
CA SER A 20 20.65 -17.76 -11.20
C SER A 20 21.13 -16.72 -12.22
N SER A 21 20.21 -16.03 -12.89
CA SER A 21 20.57 -14.96 -13.83
C SER A 21 21.17 -13.75 -13.10
N TYR A 22 20.58 -13.37 -11.96
CA TYR A 22 21.09 -12.28 -11.15
C TYR A 22 22.45 -12.59 -10.52
N SER A 23 22.62 -13.80 -9.95
CA SER A 23 23.88 -14.19 -9.30
C SER A 23 25.03 -14.18 -10.28
N ALA A 24 24.85 -14.76 -11.47
CA ALA A 24 25.87 -14.77 -12.52
C ALA A 24 26.28 -13.33 -12.92
N MET A 25 25.32 -12.45 -13.17
CA MET A 25 25.58 -11.05 -13.53
C MET A 25 26.40 -10.30 -12.47
N VAL A 26 26.04 -10.46 -11.19
CA VAL A 26 26.68 -9.73 -10.07
C VAL A 26 28.07 -10.29 -9.78
N GLU A 27 28.23 -11.61 -9.85
CA GLU A 27 29.50 -12.29 -9.66
C GLU A 27 30.48 -11.99 -10.80
N ASP A 28 30.02 -11.94 -12.06
CA ASP A 28 30.81 -11.51 -13.22
C ASP A 28 31.28 -10.05 -13.09
N ALA A 29 30.49 -9.20 -12.43
CA ALA A 29 30.86 -7.82 -12.10
C ALA A 29 31.81 -7.71 -10.89
N GLY A 30 32.23 -8.84 -10.29
CA GLY A 30 33.16 -8.89 -9.17
C GLY A 30 32.53 -8.59 -7.80
N PHE A 31 31.21 -8.63 -7.68
CA PHE A 31 30.49 -8.40 -6.43
C PHE A 31 29.94 -9.69 -5.84
N SER A 32 29.80 -9.73 -4.52
CA SER A 32 28.97 -10.74 -3.88
C SER A 32 27.49 -10.46 -4.18
N VAL A 33 26.65 -11.49 -4.29
CA VAL A 33 25.19 -11.35 -4.45
C VAL A 33 24.59 -10.41 -3.39
N SER A 34 25.06 -10.51 -2.14
CA SER A 34 24.58 -9.64 -1.06
C SER A 34 24.98 -8.18 -1.25
N ASP A 35 26.16 -7.89 -1.77
CA ASP A 35 26.62 -6.52 -1.98
C ASP A 35 25.98 -5.90 -3.21
N GLY A 36 25.84 -6.68 -4.29
CA GLY A 36 25.07 -6.27 -5.46
C GLY A 36 23.63 -5.91 -5.09
N LEU A 37 22.99 -6.69 -4.21
CA LEU A 37 21.62 -6.41 -3.78
C LEU A 37 21.54 -5.14 -2.93
N ARG A 38 22.50 -4.95 -2.01
CA ARG A 38 22.59 -3.72 -1.21
C ARG A 38 22.79 -2.49 -2.08
N GLN A 39 23.68 -2.57 -3.07
CA GLN A 39 23.92 -1.47 -4.02
C GLN A 39 22.67 -1.17 -4.85
N LEU A 40 22.01 -2.19 -5.39
CA LEU A 40 20.77 -2.02 -6.13
C LEU A 40 19.68 -1.35 -5.28
N VAL A 41 19.48 -1.82 -4.04
CA VAL A 41 18.51 -1.24 -3.11
C VAL A 41 18.88 0.21 -2.78
N ALA A 42 20.15 0.49 -2.47
CA ALA A 42 20.62 1.84 -2.16
C ALA A 42 20.40 2.81 -3.33
N GLU A 43 20.73 2.38 -4.56
CA GLU A 43 20.51 3.17 -5.76
C GLU A 43 19.03 3.42 -6.03
N LYS A 44 18.17 2.41 -5.84
CA LYS A 44 16.72 2.57 -6.03
C LYS A 44 16.09 3.48 -4.98
N LEU A 45 16.57 3.42 -3.73
CA LEU A 45 16.16 4.36 -2.68
C LEU A 45 16.60 5.79 -3.02
N ARG A 46 17.85 5.97 -3.46
CA ARG A 46 18.36 7.27 -3.90
C ARG A 46 17.53 7.85 -5.05
N GLN A 47 17.26 7.04 -6.08
CA GLN A 47 16.40 7.43 -7.19
C GLN A 47 15.00 7.82 -6.69
N ALA A 48 14.40 7.03 -5.80
CA ALA A 48 13.08 7.30 -5.23
C ALA A 48 13.02 8.60 -4.41
N ASP A 49 14.12 8.96 -3.74
CA ASP A 49 14.22 10.20 -2.97
C ASP A 49 14.46 11.44 -3.85
N GLU A 50 15.04 11.25 -5.03
CA GLU A 50 15.27 12.30 -6.04
C GLU A 50 14.05 12.53 -6.97
N VAL A 51 13.02 11.68 -6.90
CA VAL A 51 11.78 11.85 -7.67
C VAL A 51 11.13 13.19 -7.33
N ASP A 52 10.76 13.95 -8.36
CA ASP A 52 9.96 15.16 -8.20
C ASP A 52 8.55 14.82 -7.70
N MET A 53 8.31 15.06 -6.41
CA MET A 53 7.00 14.91 -5.78
C MET A 53 6.28 16.26 -5.60
N ALA A 54 6.67 17.30 -6.35
CA ALA A 54 6.03 18.61 -6.25
C ALA A 54 4.52 18.54 -6.52
N GLY A 55 3.73 19.18 -5.67
CA GLY A 55 2.26 19.20 -5.76
C GLY A 55 1.57 17.93 -5.26
N PHE A 56 2.32 16.89 -4.89
CA PHE A 56 1.76 15.67 -4.31
C PHE A 56 1.22 15.91 -2.90
N SER A 57 0.06 15.34 -2.60
CA SER A 57 -0.49 15.31 -1.25
C SER A 57 -1.38 14.10 -1.02
N VAL A 58 -1.39 13.62 0.23
CA VAL A 58 -2.34 12.61 0.72
C VAL A 58 -3.05 13.22 1.92
N THR A 59 -4.36 13.35 1.84
CA THR A 59 -5.18 13.88 2.93
C THR A 59 -6.14 12.82 3.41
N CYS A 60 -6.17 12.57 4.71
CA CYS A 60 -7.08 11.62 5.36
C CYS A 60 -8.16 12.39 6.12
N HIS A 61 -9.43 12.15 5.81
CA HIS A 61 -10.57 12.73 6.52
C HIS A 61 -11.28 11.63 7.31
N PHE A 62 -11.17 11.66 8.63
CA PHE A 62 -11.74 10.67 9.52
C PHE A 62 -13.17 11.05 9.94
N ARG A 63 -14.06 10.05 9.99
CA ARG A 63 -15.39 10.15 10.56
C ARG A 63 -15.63 8.98 11.50
N TRP A 64 -15.41 9.25 12.78
CA TRP A 64 -15.70 8.32 13.85
C TRP A 64 -17.21 8.17 14.05
N LYS A 65 -17.63 6.96 14.39
CA LYS A 65 -19.02 6.67 14.72
C LYS A 65 -19.08 6.01 16.08
N THR A 66 -20.23 6.13 16.74
CA THR A 66 -20.53 5.27 17.89
C THR A 66 -20.63 3.83 17.39
N PRO A 67 -19.94 2.87 18.02
CA PRO A 67 -20.05 1.46 17.67
C PRO A 67 -21.51 0.99 17.70
N ASP A 68 -21.91 0.24 16.66
CA ASP A 68 -23.21 -0.40 16.61
C ASP A 68 -23.14 -1.77 17.31
N VAL A 69 -24.24 -2.23 17.91
CA VAL A 69 -24.35 -3.55 18.53
C VAL A 69 -24.09 -4.67 17.53
N ALA A 70 -24.48 -4.48 16.25
CA ALA A 70 -24.30 -5.48 15.21
C ALA A 70 -22.84 -5.63 14.74
N PHE A 71 -22.05 -4.54 14.78
CA PHE A 71 -20.65 -4.49 14.34
C PHE A 71 -19.85 -3.57 15.26
N PRO A 72 -19.62 -3.98 16.52
CA PRO A 72 -18.98 -3.13 17.52
C PRO A 72 -17.52 -2.80 17.18
N GLU A 73 -16.86 -3.68 16.43
CA GLU A 73 -15.51 -3.46 15.95
C GLU A 73 -15.42 -2.36 14.90
N HIS A 74 -16.50 -2.04 14.16
CA HIS A 74 -16.49 -0.96 13.16
C HIS A 74 -16.63 0.38 13.88
N ILE A 75 -15.53 1.12 14.01
CA ILE A 75 -15.48 2.35 14.81
C ILE A 75 -15.50 3.64 13.98
N GLY A 76 -15.30 3.56 12.67
CA GLY A 76 -15.28 4.75 11.83
C GLY A 76 -15.03 4.48 10.36
N ASN A 77 -15.05 5.56 9.59
CA ASN A 77 -14.66 5.58 8.20
C ASN A 77 -13.60 6.66 7.96
N MET A 78 -12.84 6.50 6.88
CA MET A 78 -11.89 7.50 6.42
C MET A 78 -12.03 7.67 4.91
N LEU A 79 -11.99 8.92 4.45
CA LEU A 79 -11.84 9.26 3.04
C LEU A 79 -10.42 9.76 2.80
N VAL A 80 -9.67 9.02 2.02
CA VAL A 80 -8.32 9.40 1.57
C VAL A 80 -8.45 10.10 0.23
N SER A 81 -7.88 11.29 0.11
CA SER A 81 -7.78 12.04 -1.14
C SER A 81 -6.31 12.15 -1.54
N VAL A 82 -6.00 11.87 -2.80
CA VAL A 82 -4.63 11.90 -3.33
C VAL A 82 -4.55 12.94 -4.43
N THR A 83 -3.63 13.90 -4.29
CA THR A 83 -3.25 14.79 -5.39
C THR A 83 -1.99 14.21 -6.02
N PRO A 84 -1.96 13.91 -7.33
CA PRO A 84 -0.75 13.37 -7.97
C PRO A 84 0.39 14.40 -7.96
N PRO A 85 1.66 13.95 -7.95
CA PRO A 85 2.77 14.84 -8.25
C PRO A 85 2.67 15.40 -9.67
N ARG A 86 3.36 16.53 -9.91
CA ARG A 86 3.51 17.08 -11.25
C ARG A 86 4.11 16.03 -12.19
N GLY A 87 3.50 15.85 -13.36
CA GLY A 87 3.95 14.87 -14.34
C GLY A 87 3.36 13.46 -14.19
N LEU A 88 2.59 13.18 -13.13
CA LEU A 88 1.76 11.97 -13.07
C LEU A 88 0.31 12.30 -13.47
N PRO A 89 -0.18 11.81 -14.62
CA PRO A 89 -1.56 12.01 -15.02
C PRO A 89 -2.56 11.36 -14.05
N VAL A 90 -3.74 11.98 -13.90
CA VAL A 90 -4.78 11.50 -12.98
C VAL A 90 -5.36 10.14 -13.41
N ASP A 91 -5.48 9.90 -14.71
CA ASP A 91 -5.90 8.61 -15.27
C ASP A 91 -4.93 7.48 -14.89
N ILE A 92 -3.62 7.75 -14.92
CA ILE A 92 -2.61 6.81 -14.45
C ILE A 92 -2.73 6.59 -12.94
N LEU A 93 -2.85 7.66 -12.15
CA LEU A 93 -3.01 7.55 -10.69
C LEU A 93 -4.18 6.64 -10.30
N GLN A 94 -5.31 6.75 -11.00
CA GLN A 94 -6.51 5.93 -10.73
C GLN A 94 -6.34 4.45 -11.09
N ARG A 95 -5.41 4.14 -12.00
CA ARG A 95 -5.07 2.77 -12.42
C ARG A 95 -3.99 2.12 -11.56
N LEU A 96 -3.28 2.89 -10.74
CA LEU A 96 -2.32 2.32 -9.79
C LEU A 96 -3.04 1.47 -8.75
N ILE A 97 -2.51 0.28 -8.51
CA ILE A 97 -2.99 -0.62 -7.47
C ILE A 97 -2.16 -0.37 -6.22
N PHE A 98 -2.85 0.02 -5.16
CA PHE A 98 -2.31 0.19 -3.82
C PHE A 98 -2.60 -1.05 -2.98
N VAL A 99 -1.86 -1.19 -1.87
CA VAL A 99 -2.06 -2.29 -0.91
C VAL A 99 -2.39 -1.69 0.44
N ILE A 100 -3.51 -2.12 1.01
CA ILE A 100 -3.96 -1.69 2.33
C ILE A 100 -2.86 -2.01 3.36
N PRO A 101 -2.41 -1.04 4.17
CA PRO A 101 -1.42 -1.31 5.20
C PRO A 101 -1.98 -2.26 6.27
N GLU A 102 -1.12 -3.17 6.75
CA GLU A 102 -1.45 -4.11 7.80
C GLU A 102 -0.80 -3.68 9.12
N PHE A 103 -1.51 -3.83 10.24
CA PHE A 103 -1.06 -3.32 11.54
C PHE A 103 -0.78 -4.44 12.55
N TRP A 104 0.00 -5.44 12.15
CA TRP A 104 0.35 -6.56 13.01
C TRP A 104 1.35 -6.18 14.11
N VAL A 105 1.10 -6.65 15.32
CA VAL A 105 1.98 -6.50 16.48
C VAL A 105 2.34 -7.89 17.01
N ASP A 106 3.60 -8.07 17.42
CA ASP A 106 4.05 -9.29 18.07
C ASP A 106 3.63 -9.28 19.55
N SER A 107 2.75 -10.20 19.93
CA SER A 107 2.28 -10.37 21.31
C SER A 107 3.10 -11.42 22.08
N GLY A 108 4.24 -11.85 21.55
CA GLY A 108 5.12 -12.88 22.11
C GLY A 108 4.71 -14.31 21.73
N SER A 109 3.42 -14.66 21.84
CA SER A 109 2.89 -15.98 21.48
C SER A 109 2.30 -16.05 20.07
N SER A 110 1.88 -14.90 19.52
CA SER A 110 1.24 -14.81 18.20
C SER A 110 1.36 -13.39 17.63
N LEU A 111 1.16 -13.27 16.32
CA LEU A 111 0.91 -11.96 15.70
C LEU A 111 -0.56 -11.61 15.89
N VAL A 112 -0.82 -10.45 16.48
CA VAL A 112 -2.17 -9.92 16.68
C VAL A 112 -2.33 -8.67 15.83
N GLU A 113 -3.47 -8.54 15.16
CA GLU A 113 -3.85 -7.30 14.49
C GLU A 113 -4.79 -6.53 15.43
N PRO A 114 -4.31 -5.54 16.19
CA PRO A 114 -5.12 -4.76 17.13
C PRO A 114 -6.23 -3.93 16.48
N PHE A 115 -6.04 -3.52 15.23
CA PHE A 115 -7.03 -2.82 14.42
C PHE A 115 -6.73 -3.04 12.94
N ARG A 116 -7.72 -2.86 12.07
CA ARG A 116 -7.56 -3.00 10.62
C ARG A 116 -8.23 -1.88 9.84
N LEU A 117 -7.74 -1.71 8.62
CA LEU A 117 -8.43 -0.97 7.57
C LEU A 117 -9.03 -1.95 6.58
N ASP A 118 -10.19 -1.61 6.03
CA ASP A 118 -10.77 -2.34 4.91
C ASP A 118 -11.22 -1.35 3.83
N SER A 119 -11.06 -1.75 2.59
CA SER A 119 -11.48 -0.97 1.45
C SER A 119 -12.95 -1.23 1.16
N ALA A 120 -13.71 -0.18 0.86
CA ALA A 120 -15.06 -0.34 0.34
C ALA A 120 -15.04 -1.23 -0.92
N TYR A 121 -16.10 -2.02 -1.12
CA TYR A 121 -16.16 -3.06 -2.17
C TYR A 121 -15.77 -2.53 -3.56
N PHE A 122 -16.27 -1.34 -3.92
CA PHE A 122 -16.03 -0.72 -5.22
C PHE A 122 -14.59 -0.23 -5.45
N HIS A 123 -13.75 -0.18 -4.42
CA HIS A 123 -12.33 0.12 -4.58
C HIS A 123 -11.48 -1.15 -4.74
N ARG A 124 -12.00 -2.33 -4.41
CA ARG A 124 -11.22 -3.57 -4.38
C ARG A 124 -10.89 -4.02 -5.80
N VAL A 125 -9.66 -4.48 -5.97
CA VAL A 125 -9.18 -5.09 -7.23
C VAL A 125 -9.11 -6.59 -7.00
N THR A 126 -10.05 -7.33 -7.58
CA THR A 126 -10.26 -8.76 -7.35
C THR A 126 -9.65 -9.64 -8.45
N GLU A 127 -9.29 -9.05 -9.58
CA GLU A 127 -8.81 -9.75 -10.76
C GLU A 127 -7.50 -10.51 -10.49
N GLU A 128 -7.41 -11.70 -11.08
CA GLU A 128 -6.23 -12.56 -10.97
C GLU A 128 -4.98 -11.83 -11.48
N GLY A 129 -3.84 -12.08 -10.84
CA GLY A 129 -2.57 -11.38 -11.11
C GLY A 129 -2.46 -10.02 -10.41
N TYR A 130 -3.57 -9.28 -10.29
CA TYR A 130 -3.63 -7.96 -9.65
C TYR A 130 -4.03 -8.01 -8.18
N VAL A 131 -4.81 -9.03 -7.80
CA VAL A 131 -5.27 -9.25 -6.43
C VAL A 131 -4.10 -9.44 -5.46
N ARG A 132 -4.23 -8.87 -4.27
CA ARG A 132 -3.31 -9.09 -3.14
C ARG A 132 -4.07 -9.55 -1.92
N THR A 133 -3.53 -10.55 -1.25
CA THR A 133 -4.05 -11.10 0.02
C THR A 133 -3.06 -10.83 1.13
N SER A 134 -3.51 -10.88 2.38
CA SER A 134 -2.59 -10.75 3.53
C SER A 134 -1.60 -11.92 3.53
N ALA A 135 -0.35 -11.62 3.89
CA ALA A 135 0.67 -12.64 4.09
C ALA A 135 0.54 -13.36 5.45
N LYS A 136 -0.34 -12.87 6.33
CA LYS A 136 -0.46 -13.31 7.73
C LYS A 136 -1.74 -14.06 8.04
N THR A 137 -2.81 -13.79 7.30
CA THR A 137 -4.11 -14.41 7.54
C THR A 137 -4.92 -14.52 6.25
N SER A 138 -5.91 -15.43 6.23
CA SER A 138 -6.90 -15.47 5.15
C SER A 138 -7.95 -14.41 5.41
N ARG A 139 -8.04 -13.39 4.54
CA ARG A 139 -8.99 -12.27 4.67
C ARG A 139 -9.33 -11.63 3.32
N ASN A 140 -10.16 -10.60 3.39
CA ASN A 140 -10.56 -9.75 2.28
C ASN A 140 -9.37 -9.24 1.46
N VAL A 141 -9.66 -8.94 0.20
CA VAL A 141 -8.73 -8.38 -0.78
C VAL A 141 -8.06 -7.11 -0.27
N MET A 142 -6.74 -7.07 -0.37
CA MET A 142 -5.87 -5.98 0.07
C MET A 142 -5.49 -5.02 -1.05
N SER A 143 -5.68 -5.42 -2.29
CA SER A 143 -5.44 -4.58 -3.46
C SER A 143 -6.63 -3.65 -3.68
N PHE A 144 -6.35 -2.37 -3.85
CA PHE A 144 -7.36 -1.37 -4.17
C PHE A 144 -6.85 -0.36 -5.18
N HIS A 145 -7.77 0.32 -5.85
CA HIS A 145 -7.48 1.43 -6.76
C HIS A 145 -8.28 2.67 -6.36
N LEU A 146 -7.86 3.83 -6.86
CA LEU A 146 -8.50 5.11 -6.56
C LEU A 146 -9.65 5.38 -7.53
N LEU A 147 -10.67 6.08 -7.04
CA LEU A 147 -11.79 6.58 -7.84
C LEU A 147 -11.88 8.09 -7.65
N LYS A 148 -11.82 8.86 -8.73
CA LYS A 148 -11.75 10.34 -8.66
C LYS A 148 -10.63 10.79 -7.69
N SER A 149 -9.51 10.08 -7.74
CA SER A 149 -8.34 10.26 -6.85
C SER A 149 -8.64 10.10 -5.35
N ARG A 150 -9.67 9.31 -5.01
CA ARG A 150 -10.09 9.06 -3.63
C ARG A 150 -10.15 7.58 -3.30
N TRP A 151 -10.06 7.26 -2.01
CA TRP A 151 -10.22 5.93 -1.44
C TRP A 151 -11.06 5.97 -0.17
N ARG A 152 -12.17 5.23 -0.16
CA ARG A 152 -13.04 5.06 1.01
C ARG A 152 -12.66 3.83 1.82
N VAL A 153 -12.45 4.05 3.11
CA VAL A 153 -11.89 3.08 4.04
C VAL A 153 -12.80 2.92 5.25
N ALA A 154 -13.05 1.69 5.65
CA ALA A 154 -13.66 1.35 6.93
C ALA A 154 -12.56 1.03 7.95
N ILE A 155 -12.73 1.51 9.19
CA ILE A 155 -11.76 1.34 10.28
C ILE A 155 -12.38 0.42 11.33
N PHE A 156 -11.67 -0.65 11.64
CA PHE A 156 -12.09 -1.62 12.65
C PHE A 156 -11.09 -1.69 13.79
N ASP A 157 -11.55 -1.63 15.02
CA ASP A 157 -10.73 -1.78 16.22
C ASP A 157 -11.11 -3.06 16.97
N TYR A 158 -10.09 -3.84 17.33
CA TYR A 158 -10.22 -5.10 18.06
C TYR A 158 -9.69 -4.99 19.50
N GLY A 159 -9.62 -3.77 20.03
CA GLY A 159 -9.10 -3.49 21.36
C GLY A 159 -7.62 -3.11 21.33
N CYS A 160 -7.23 -2.23 20.41
CA CYS A 160 -5.86 -1.76 20.28
C CYS A 160 -5.32 -1.03 21.52
N GLY A 161 -6.22 -0.52 22.37
CA GLY A 161 -5.87 0.26 23.56
C GLY A 161 -5.33 1.66 23.27
N CYS A 162 -5.35 2.10 22.01
CA CYS A 162 -4.93 3.43 21.58
C CYS A 162 -6.06 4.45 21.75
N THR A 163 -5.71 5.73 21.91
CA THR A 163 -6.68 6.81 21.74
C THR A 163 -7.02 7.01 20.26
N ILE A 164 -8.09 7.76 19.98
CA ILE A 164 -8.47 8.08 18.59
C ILE A 164 -7.34 8.84 17.89
N GLU A 165 -6.70 9.77 18.56
CA GLU A 165 -5.62 10.59 18.00
C GLU A 165 -4.38 9.75 17.65
N GLU A 166 -4.03 8.80 18.51
CA GLU A 166 -2.96 7.84 18.24
C GLU A 166 -3.29 6.94 17.04
N LEU A 167 -4.55 6.50 16.96
CA LEU A 167 -5.03 5.69 15.85
C LEU A 167 -5.01 6.45 14.52
N GLU A 168 -5.49 7.70 14.50
CA GLU A 168 -5.42 8.61 13.35
C GLU A 168 -3.97 8.79 12.88
N ALA A 169 -3.07 9.13 13.80
CA ALA A 169 -1.67 9.35 13.48
C ALA A 169 -1.02 8.11 12.87
N ARG A 170 -1.27 6.93 13.45
CA ARG A 170 -0.75 5.65 12.93
C ARG A 170 -1.31 5.31 11.56
N ILE A 171 -2.62 5.46 11.37
CA ILE A 171 -3.29 5.19 10.09
C ILE A 171 -2.77 6.15 9.01
N GLN A 172 -2.78 7.46 9.30
CA GLN A 172 -2.37 8.49 8.36
C GLN A 172 -0.91 8.31 7.94
N ALA A 173 0.00 8.03 8.89
CA ALA A 173 1.40 7.78 8.57
C ALA A 173 1.56 6.55 7.66
N ALA A 174 0.91 5.43 7.98
CA ALA A 174 1.01 4.21 7.20
C ALA A 174 0.41 4.34 5.80
N VAL A 175 -0.78 4.95 5.68
CA VAL A 175 -1.47 5.18 4.40
C VAL A 175 -0.67 6.13 3.52
N THR A 176 -0.21 7.26 4.08
CA THR A 176 0.62 8.23 3.36
C THR A 176 1.90 7.57 2.85
N SER A 177 2.58 6.80 3.72
CA SER A 177 3.80 6.08 3.35
C SER A 177 3.56 5.08 2.22
N HIS A 178 2.53 4.23 2.30
CA HIS A 178 2.21 3.23 1.28
C HIS A 178 1.87 3.86 -0.08
N ILE A 179 1.04 4.91 -0.09
CA ILE A 179 0.66 5.61 -1.32
C ILE A 179 1.88 6.30 -1.93
N THR A 180 2.65 7.03 -1.12
CA THR A 180 3.88 7.72 -1.55
C THR A 180 4.87 6.74 -2.16
N GLN A 181 5.13 5.61 -1.47
CA GLN A 181 6.09 4.62 -1.96
C GLN A 181 5.63 3.96 -3.25
N THR A 182 4.33 3.66 -3.38
CA THR A 182 3.77 3.08 -4.61
C THR A 182 3.97 4.03 -5.80
N ILE A 183 3.68 5.33 -5.61
CA ILE A 183 3.85 6.35 -6.65
C ILE A 183 5.33 6.55 -6.98
N ARG A 184 6.22 6.64 -5.98
CA ARG A 184 7.68 6.73 -6.22
C ARG A 184 8.19 5.53 -7.03
N CYS A 185 7.80 4.31 -6.64
CA CYS A 185 8.16 3.11 -7.38
C CYS A 185 7.67 3.17 -8.83
N TYR A 186 6.47 3.70 -9.08
CA TYR A 186 5.97 3.89 -10.45
C TYR A 186 6.84 4.87 -11.23
N LEU A 187 7.15 6.03 -10.65
CA LEU A 187 7.92 7.09 -11.30
C LEU A 187 9.35 6.69 -11.63
N ILE A 188 9.97 5.79 -10.85
CA ILE A 188 11.31 5.24 -11.16
C ILE A 188 11.27 3.96 -12.01
N GLY A 189 10.09 3.57 -12.53
CA GLY A 189 9.92 2.37 -13.34
C GLY A 189 10.16 1.04 -12.61
N HIS A 190 10.00 1.03 -11.28
CA HIS A 190 10.24 -0.14 -10.43
C HIS A 190 8.96 -0.73 -9.82
N LEU A 191 7.79 -0.13 -10.10
CA LEU A 191 6.52 -0.71 -9.71
C LEU A 191 6.22 -1.93 -10.60
N PRO A 192 5.92 -3.12 -10.04
CA PRO A 192 5.59 -4.29 -10.84
C PRO A 192 4.39 -4.06 -11.76
N ALA A 193 4.36 -4.67 -12.95
CA ALA A 193 3.25 -4.55 -13.90
C ALA A 193 1.90 -4.99 -13.30
N SER A 194 1.92 -5.99 -12.39
CA SER A 194 0.75 -6.43 -11.62
C SER A 194 0.23 -5.39 -10.60
N ARG A 195 0.84 -4.21 -10.52
CA ARG A 195 0.42 -3.09 -9.68
C ARG A 195 -0.10 -1.90 -10.51
N VAL A 196 -0.31 -2.10 -11.80
CA VAL A 196 -0.92 -1.11 -12.71
C VAL A 196 -2.04 -1.80 -13.48
N LEU A 197 -3.27 -1.33 -13.32
CA LEU A 197 -4.41 -1.86 -14.07
C LEU A 197 -4.25 -1.54 -15.56
N PRO A 198 -4.47 -2.51 -16.46
CA PRO A 198 -4.69 -2.26 -17.87
C PRO A 198 -5.87 -1.31 -18.07
N GLU A 199 -5.83 -0.52 -19.13
CA GLU A 199 -6.85 0.50 -19.39
C GLU A 199 -8.22 -0.12 -19.64
N GLU A 200 -8.26 -1.19 -20.44
CA GLU A 200 -9.48 -1.94 -20.76
C GLU A 200 -10.14 -2.47 -19.49
N LEU A 201 -9.34 -3.08 -18.59
CA LEU A 201 -9.84 -3.59 -17.32
C LEU A 201 -10.34 -2.46 -16.41
N TYR A 202 -9.60 -1.35 -16.30
CA TYR A 202 -10.06 -0.20 -15.53
C TYR A 202 -11.39 0.34 -16.07
N ASN A 203 -11.51 0.50 -17.40
CA ASN A 203 -12.73 0.98 -18.03
C ASN A 203 -13.89 0.02 -17.83
N GLU A 204 -13.65 -1.30 -17.89
CA GLU A 204 -14.66 -2.31 -17.55
C GLU A 204 -15.14 -2.15 -16.10
N MET A 205 -14.21 -2.09 -15.13
CA MET A 205 -14.55 -1.88 -13.71
C MET A 205 -15.35 -0.59 -13.48
N MET A 206 -15.07 0.46 -14.27
CA MET A 206 -15.76 1.75 -14.20
C MET A 206 -17.10 1.76 -14.93
N SER A 207 -17.28 0.95 -15.98
CA SER A 207 -18.49 0.91 -16.83
C SER A 207 -19.76 0.54 -16.06
N TYR A 208 -19.61 -0.21 -14.96
CA TYR A 208 -20.71 -0.57 -14.08
C TYR A 208 -21.19 0.58 -13.17
N ARG A 209 -20.66 1.79 -13.32
CA ARG A 209 -20.87 2.91 -12.39
C ARG A 209 -21.21 4.20 -13.12
N ASP A 210 -22.32 4.80 -12.74
CA ASP A 210 -22.66 6.16 -13.16
C ASP A 210 -21.88 7.20 -12.34
N GLU A 211 -21.53 8.34 -12.94
CA GLU A 211 -20.77 9.41 -12.31
C GLU A 211 -21.47 9.97 -11.06
N SER A 212 -22.80 10.08 -11.10
CA SER A 212 -23.60 10.55 -9.96
C SER A 212 -23.54 9.59 -8.78
N THR A 213 -23.48 8.28 -9.07
CA THR A 213 -23.34 7.22 -8.07
C THR A 213 -21.95 7.25 -7.43
N LEU A 214 -20.91 7.52 -8.23
CA LEU A 214 -19.54 7.67 -7.71
C LEU A 214 -19.44 8.82 -6.71
N ASP A 215 -20.07 9.97 -7.00
CA ASP A 215 -20.03 11.11 -6.07
C ASP A 215 -20.74 10.82 -4.75
N GLN A 216 -21.90 10.14 -4.80
CA GLN A 216 -22.58 9.67 -3.59
C GLN A 216 -21.71 8.67 -2.81
N MET A 217 -21.07 7.72 -3.48
CA MET A 217 -20.17 6.75 -2.84
C MET A 217 -18.95 7.40 -2.17
N MET A 218 -18.50 8.55 -2.68
CA MET A 218 -17.37 9.32 -2.13
C MET A 218 -17.77 10.33 -1.04
N THR A 219 -19.05 10.38 -0.64
CA THR A 219 -19.46 11.14 0.55
C THR A 219 -19.09 10.40 1.83
N ILE A 220 -18.60 11.16 2.82
CA ILE A 220 -18.23 10.67 4.15
C ILE A 220 -19.48 10.50 5.00
#